data_AF-A0A2W1B3C0-F1
#
_entry.id   AF-A0A2W1B3C0-F1
#
_cell.length_a   1.000
_cell.length_b   1.000
_cell.length_c   1.000
_cell.angle_alpha   90.00
_cell.angle_beta   90.00
_cell.angle_gamma   90.00
#
_symmetry.space_group_name_H-M   'P 1'
#
loop_
_entity.id
_entity.type
_entity.pdbx_description
1 polymer ?
#
loop_
_entity_poly.entity_id
_entity_poly.type
_entity_poly.pdbx_seq_one_letter_code
_entity_poly.pdbx_strand_id
1 'polypeptide(L)' 'MTYAIGDIHGCLSPLKRLIKAIKLKDDDTLVFIGDYVDRGPNPRGVIDFL' A
#
# COMPACT_ATOMS: atom_id res chain seq x y z
N MET A 1 -8.11 3.03 -14.46
CA MET A 1 -6.99 3.98 -14.26
C MET A 1 -5.83 3.21 -13.60
N THR A 2 -4.57 3.58 -13.83
CA THR A 2 -3.44 2.89 -13.18
C THR A 2 -2.84 3.75 -12.08
N TYR A 3 -2.70 3.18 -10.88
CA TYR A 3 -2.03 3.78 -9.73
C TYR A 3 -0.77 2.99 -9.41
N ALA A 4 0.34 3.69 -9.23
CA ALA A 4 1.58 3.09 -8.79
C ALA A 4 1.93 3.61 -7.39
N ILE A 5 2.12 2.70 -6.44
CA ILE A 5 2.51 3.00 -5.05
C ILE A 5 3.96 2.55 -4.85
N GLY A 6 4.79 3.49 -4.41
CA GLY A 6 6.18 3.24 -4.03
C GLY A 6 6.31 2.73 -2.59
N ASP A 7 7.37 3.15 -1.93
CA ASP A 7 7.82 2.61 -0.65
C ASP A 7 6.75 2.68 0.44
N ILE A 8 6.54 1.56 1.13
CA ILE A 8 5.61 1.45 2.26
C ILE A 8 6.37 1.37 3.58
N HIS A 9 7.52 0.70 3.59
CA HIS A 9 8.40 0.55 4.74
C HIS A 9 7.64 0.19 6.03
N GLY A 10 6.83 -0.88 6.01
CA GLY A 10 6.09 -1.34 7.19
C GLY A 10 5.06 -0.34 7.76
N CYS A 11 4.70 0.71 7.02
CA CYS A 11 3.79 1.76 7.45
C CYS A 11 2.33 1.43 7.09
N LEU A 12 1.74 0.47 7.79
CA LEU A 12 0.37 -0.01 7.53
C LEU A 12 -0.71 1.10 7.61
N SER A 13 -0.64 1.99 8.60
CA SER A 13 -1.66 3.01 8.80
C SER A 13 -1.71 4.03 7.64
N PRO A 14 -0.56 4.61 7.21
CA PRO A 14 -0.49 5.39 5.97
C PRO A 14 -1.00 4.64 4.74
N LEU A 15 -0.61 3.37 4.54
CA LEU A 15 -1.06 2.56 3.41
C LEU A 15 -2.60 2.44 3.38
N LYS A 16 -3.24 2.06 4.50
CA LYS A 16 -4.71 1.96 4.59
C LYS A 16 -5.40 3.28 4.28
N ARG A 17 -4.84 4.41 4.75
CA ARG A 17 -5.37 5.74 4.44
C ARG A 17 -5.26 6.08 2.97
N LEU A 18 -4.14 5.75 2.33
CA LEU A 18 -3.90 5.96 0.91
C LEU A 18 -4.89 5.16 0.06
N ILE A 19 -5.03 3.85 0.31
CA ILE A 19 -5.97 2.99 -0.43
C ILE A 19 -7.41 3.51 -0.31
N LYS A 20 -7.84 3.92 0.89
CA LYS A 20 -9.17 4.51 1.11
C LYS A 20 -9.36 5.82 0.34
N ALA A 21 -8.32 6.62 0.17
CA ALA A 21 -8.39 7.91 -0.52
C ALA A 21 -8.48 7.76 -2.05
N ILE A 22 -7.86 6.72 -2.62
CA ILE A 22 -7.87 6.46 -4.07
C ILE A 22 -9.28 6.12 -4.57
N LYS A 23 -10.13 5.51 -3.74
CA LYS A 23 -11.49 5.05 -4.11
C LYS A 23 -11.45 4.17 -5.37
N LEU A 24 -10.64 3.12 -5.31
CA LEU A 24 -10.44 2.16 -6.40
C LEU A 24 -11.78 1.62 -6.93
N LYS A 25 -11.87 1.56 -8.25
CA LYS A 25 -12.94 0.88 -8.99
C LYS A 25 -12.45 -0.47 -9.49
N ASP A 26 -13.39 -1.33 -9.89
CA ASP A 26 -13.08 -2.68 -10.36
C ASP A 26 -12.25 -2.70 -11.65
N ASP A 27 -12.26 -1.62 -12.44
CA ASP A 27 -11.47 -1.44 -13.66
C ASP A 27 -10.14 -0.67 -13.44
N ASP A 28 -9.81 -0.35 -12.18
CA ASP A 28 -8.53 0.25 -11.83
C ASP A 28 -7.45 -0.80 -11.61
N THR A 29 -6.22 -0.46 -11.99
CA THR A 29 -5.03 -1.28 -11.74
C THR A 29 -4.20 -0.62 -10.65
N LEU A 30 -3.87 -1.38 -9.61
CA LEU A 30 -2.96 -0.97 -8.56
C LEU A 30 -1.64 -1.74 -8.67
N VAL A 31 -0.52 -1.02 -8.76
CA VAL A 31 0.82 -1.60 -8.84
C VAL A 31 1.65 -1.14 -7.65
N PHE A 32 2.28 -2.09 -6.95
CA PHE A 32 3.23 -1.79 -5.88
C PHE A 32 4.66 -2.03 -6.40
N ILE A 33 5.55 -1.08 -6.16
CA ILE A 33 6.89 -1.07 -6.77
C ILE A 33 7.96 -1.71 -5.87
N GLY A 34 7.68 -1.93 -4.58
CA GLY A 34 8.61 -2.58 -3.66
C GLY A 34 8.59 -1.97 -2.26
N ASP A 35 9.64 -2.26 -1.48
CA ASP A 35 9.88 -1.69 -0.16
C ASP A 35 8.66 -1.77 0.77
N TYR A 36 8.05 -2.96 0.81
CA TYR A 36 6.90 -3.26 1.67
C TYR A 36 7.26 -3.24 3.15
N VAL A 37 8.47 -3.65 3.46
CA VAL A 37 8.96 -3.95 4.81
C VAL A 37 10.10 -3.02 5.23
N ASP A 38 10.61 -3.23 6.44
CA ASP A 38 11.65 -2.45 7.12
C ASP A 38 11.22 -1.05 7.57
N ARG A 39 11.95 -0.49 8.56
CA ARG A 39 11.82 0.86 9.16
C ARG A 39 10.51 1.18 9.89
N GLY A 40 9.35 0.78 9.37
CA GLY A 40 8.06 1.10 9.95
C GLY A 40 7.61 0.15 11.05
N PRO A 41 6.54 0.54 11.77
CA PRO A 41 6.14 -0.12 13.02
C PRO A 41 5.41 -1.45 12.81
N ASN A 42 4.95 -1.77 11.59
CA ASN A 42 4.13 -2.96 11.35
C ASN A 42 4.35 -3.60 9.97
N PRO A 43 5.55 -4.14 9.68
CA PRO A 43 5.84 -4.80 8.41
C PRO A 43 4.97 -6.04 8.16
N ARG A 44 4.70 -6.87 9.18
CA ARG A 44 3.80 -8.02 9.05
C ARG A 44 2.41 -7.60 8.59
N GLY A 45 1.84 -6.57 9.24
CA GLY A 45 0.51 -6.11 8.90
C GLY A 45 0.40 -5.45 7.53
N VAL A 46 1.50 -4.97 6.94
CA VAL A 46 1.54 -4.56 5.52
C VAL A 46 1.36 -5.78 4.63
N ILE A 47 2.15 -6.83 4.85
CA ILE A 47 2.06 -8.06 4.04
C ILE A 47 0.70 -8.73 4.17
N ASP A 48 0.12 -8.80 5.38
CA ASP A 48 -1.20 -9.39 5.58
C ASP A 48 -2.35 -8.57 4.96
N PHE A 49 -2.13 -7.28 4.67
CA PHE A 49 -3.14 -6.38 4.13
C PHE A 49 -3.15 -6.31 2.59
N LEU A 50 -2.01 -6.57 1.96
CA LEU A 50 -1.84 -6.61 0.51
C LEU A 50 -2.28 -7.96 -0.05
#